data_AF-A0A9D9Y643-F1
#
_entry.id   AF-A0A9D9Y643-F1
#
_cell.length_a   1.000
_cell.length_b   1.000
_cell.length_c   1.000
_cell.angle_alpha   90.00
_cell.angle_beta   90.00
_cell.angle_gamma   90.00
#
_symmetry.space_group_name_H-M   'P 1'
#
loop_
_entity.id
_entity.type
_entity.pdbx_description
1 polymer ?
#
loop_
_entity_poly.entity_id
_entity_poly.type
_entity_poly.pdbx_seq_one_letter_code
_entity_poly.pdbx_strand_id
1 'polypeptide(L)'
;MKFNKLSLITIFIILFNHFTTAQMFSFQTSNGPEYQQQFEKYMSWQQEIILRNTGFFTVIIATIIACNYLPNSNTDSNLEMEYPYAEQWYQAMDTKYPQAFLQTKQFKKSKFSESASVNIIQFMSSSLQEINTIYKKQLENKELTEQEFSTIKKYEFLLLSQAGYIENNSSIKGSAAFLTSYAISNSLIVPFLKLYHPIGGDVFDINSFQRGIDQFKFDYNMLSIIQILGILVTSGSLNIYYENIGDTFAATICDDESLKATIQAFKYEENSKYRAKKLQEEFTKRQLQNT
;
A
#
# COMPACT_ATOMS: atom_id res chain seq x y z
N MET A 1 16.78 -4.48 25.18
CA MET A 1 15.95 -3.28 25.44
C MET A 1 14.89 -3.20 24.36
N LYS A 2 13.60 -3.36 24.70
CA LYS A 2 12.50 -3.17 23.71
C LYS A 2 12.22 -1.67 23.62
N PHE A 3 12.67 -1.03 22.54
CA PHE A 3 12.25 0.35 22.26
C PHE A 3 10.73 0.32 21.99
N ASN A 4 9.97 1.14 22.74
CA ASN A 4 8.55 1.32 22.45
C ASN A 4 8.43 1.96 21.05
N LYS A 5 7.41 1.59 20.28
CA LYS A 5 7.15 2.10 18.92
C LYS A 5 7.17 3.63 18.88
N LEU A 6 6.66 4.27 19.94
CA LEU A 6 6.70 5.72 20.12
C LEU A 6 8.14 6.27 20.19
N SER A 7 9.05 5.57 20.87
CA SER A 7 10.46 5.96 21.03
C SER A 7 11.19 5.99 19.70
N LEU A 8 10.94 4.99 18.84
CA LEU A 8 11.56 4.89 17.51
C LEU A 8 11.07 6.01 16.58
N ILE A 9 9.76 6.32 16.64
CA ILE A 9 9.16 7.44 15.92
C ILE A 9 9.74 8.77 16.39
N THR A 10 9.84 8.98 17.70
CA THR A 10 10.43 10.20 18.27
C THR A 10 11.90 10.35 17.89
N ILE A 11 12.69 9.27 17.92
CA ILE A 11 14.10 9.28 17.50
C ILE A 11 14.22 9.59 16.00
N PHE A 12 13.37 9.01 15.14
CA PHE A 12 13.38 9.30 13.71
C PHE A 12 12.98 10.76 13.41
N ILE A 13 11.95 11.28 14.09
CA ILE A 13 11.53 12.69 14.01
C ILE A 13 12.69 13.60 14.43
N ILE A 14 13.36 13.30 15.54
CA ILE A 14 14.48 14.10 16.05
C ILE A 14 15.67 14.07 15.08
N LEU A 15 16.07 12.89 14.60
CA LEU A 15 17.23 12.74 13.68
C LEU A 15 16.97 13.41 12.33
N PHE A 16 15.76 13.29 11.79
CA PHE A 16 15.40 13.92 10.53
C PHE A 16 15.30 15.45 10.67
N ASN A 17 14.75 15.94 11.79
CA ASN A 17 14.73 17.37 12.10
C ASN A 17 16.15 17.94 12.29
N HIS A 18 17.06 17.17 12.87
CA HIS A 18 18.47 17.57 12.98
C HIS A 18 19.16 17.64 11.61
N PHE A 19 18.91 16.67 10.72
CA PHE A 19 19.47 16.63 9.38
C PHE A 19 18.98 17.80 8.51
N THR A 20 17.69 18.12 8.57
CA THR A 20 17.11 19.24 7.81
C THR A 20 17.55 20.61 8.35
N THR A 21 17.78 20.73 9.66
CA THR A 21 18.33 21.94 10.30
C THR A 21 19.82 22.11 9.96
N ALA A 22 20.60 21.03 9.95
CA ALA A 22 22.02 21.06 9.57
C ALA A 22 22.23 21.46 8.10
N GLN A 23 21.40 20.95 7.17
CA GLN A 23 21.45 21.40 5.77
C GLN A 23 21.07 22.87 5.60
N MET A 24 20.09 23.37 6.38
CA MET A 24 19.70 24.79 6.38
C MET A 24 20.86 25.69 6.83
N PHE A 25 21.53 25.33 7.92
CA PHE A 25 22.68 26.07 8.44
C PHE A 25 23.85 26.08 7.44
N SER A 26 24.15 24.93 6.83
CA SER A 26 25.25 24.82 5.84
C SER A 26 25.02 25.66 4.58
N PHE A 27 23.76 25.87 4.20
CA PHE A 27 23.38 26.64 3.02
C PHE A 27 23.31 28.15 3.28
N GLN A 28 22.81 28.55 4.46
CA GLN A 28 22.86 29.95 4.90
C GLN A 28 24.30 30.48 4.93
N THR A 29 25.25 29.62 5.30
CA THR A 29 26.67 29.96 5.30
C THR A 29 27.29 30.01 3.90
N SER A 30 26.70 29.39 2.87
CA SER A 30 27.33 29.27 1.54
C SER A 30 26.92 30.33 0.52
N ASN A 31 25.69 30.89 0.59
CA ASN A 31 25.15 31.72 -0.50
C ASN A 31 24.97 33.22 -0.19
N GLY A 32 25.32 33.68 1.01
CA GLY A 32 25.27 35.10 1.38
C GLY A 32 23.85 35.70 1.47
N PRO A 33 23.70 36.84 2.15
CA PRO A 33 22.39 37.46 2.43
C PRO A 33 21.68 38.04 1.19
N GLU A 34 22.40 38.40 0.13
CA GLU A 34 21.82 38.94 -1.12
C GLU A 34 21.03 37.90 -1.91
N TYR A 35 21.49 36.64 -1.94
CA TYR A 35 20.78 35.53 -2.59
C TYR A 35 19.45 35.23 -1.88
N GLN A 36 19.43 35.31 -0.54
CA GLN A 36 18.21 35.13 0.24
C GLN A 36 17.15 36.19 -0.06
N GLN A 37 17.54 37.46 -0.17
CA GLN A 37 16.61 38.54 -0.51
C GLN A 37 16.05 38.43 -1.94
N GLN A 38 16.81 37.88 -2.89
CA GLN A 38 16.31 37.64 -4.24
C GLN A 38 15.33 36.45 -4.28
N PHE A 39 15.64 35.37 -3.55
CA PHE A 39 14.78 34.19 -3.49
C PHE A 39 13.40 34.48 -2.85
N GLU A 40 13.37 35.34 -1.83
CA GLU A 40 12.12 35.79 -1.17
C GLU A 40 11.14 36.52 -2.10
N LYS A 41 11.61 37.03 -3.26
CA LYS A 41 10.74 37.63 -4.28
C LYS A 41 9.91 36.60 -5.06
N TYR A 42 10.35 35.34 -5.09
CA TYR A 42 9.73 34.26 -5.87
C TYR A 42 8.97 33.27 -4.99
N MET A 43 9.46 33.04 -3.77
CA MET A 43 8.81 32.20 -2.77
C MET A 43 9.06 32.83 -1.41
N SER A 44 7.99 33.20 -0.70
CA SER A 44 8.17 33.78 0.63
C SER A 44 8.76 32.75 1.58
N TRP A 45 9.52 33.22 2.57
CA TRP A 45 10.07 32.36 3.63
C TRP A 45 8.99 31.50 4.31
N GLN A 46 7.77 32.05 4.42
CA GLN A 46 6.60 31.32 4.89
C GLN A 46 6.18 30.18 3.96
N GLN A 47 6.27 30.34 2.63
CA GLN A 47 5.94 29.28 1.67
C GLN A 47 6.96 28.14 1.68
N GLU A 48 8.26 28.42 1.81
CA GLU A 48 9.29 27.38 1.97
C GLU A 48 9.06 26.57 3.26
N ILE A 49 8.71 27.25 4.34
CA ILE A 49 8.36 26.62 5.62
C ILE A 49 7.08 25.82 5.52
N ILE A 50 6.04 26.32 4.83
CA ILE A 50 4.79 25.59 4.62
C ILE A 50 5.04 24.31 3.80
N LEU A 51 5.84 24.36 2.73
CA LEU A 51 6.18 23.17 1.93
C LEU A 51 6.97 22.14 2.75
N ARG A 52 7.98 22.58 3.52
CA ARG A 52 8.75 21.69 4.41
C ARG A 52 7.88 21.10 5.53
N ASN A 53 7.07 21.93 6.17
CA ASN A 53 6.17 21.51 7.22
C ASN A 53 5.08 20.60 6.68
N THR A 54 4.63 20.78 5.43
CA THR A 54 3.68 19.87 4.78
C THR A 54 4.31 18.48 4.63
N GLY A 55 5.56 18.37 4.16
CA GLY A 55 6.27 17.09 4.13
C GLY A 55 6.41 16.45 5.53
N PHE A 56 6.74 17.24 6.55
CA PHE A 56 6.84 16.80 7.94
C PHE A 56 5.49 16.33 8.51
N PHE A 57 4.42 17.10 8.30
CA PHE A 57 3.07 16.75 8.72
C PHE A 57 2.53 15.55 7.96
N THR A 58 2.85 15.36 6.68
CA THR A 58 2.44 14.15 5.95
C THR A 58 3.12 12.92 6.52
N VAL A 59 4.41 12.98 6.87
CA VAL A 59 5.10 11.85 7.53
C VAL A 59 4.51 11.58 8.91
N ILE A 60 4.21 12.61 9.71
CA ILE A 60 3.57 12.46 11.03
C ILE A 60 2.16 11.89 10.90
N ILE A 61 1.30 12.48 10.05
CA ILE A 61 -0.07 12.02 9.80
C ILE A 61 -0.03 10.58 9.33
N ALA A 62 0.89 10.23 8.46
CA ALA A 62 0.95 8.89 7.94
C ALA A 62 1.55 7.88 8.92
N THR A 63 2.43 8.32 9.81
CA THR A 63 2.86 7.54 10.98
C THR A 63 1.72 7.36 11.96
N ILE A 64 0.91 8.39 12.21
CA ILE A 64 -0.30 8.32 13.05
C ILE A 64 -1.34 7.40 12.42
N ILE A 65 -1.56 7.46 11.10
CA ILE A 65 -2.42 6.54 10.34
C ILE A 65 -1.86 5.12 10.46
N ALA A 66 -0.57 4.89 10.21
CA ALA A 66 0.04 3.57 10.39
C ALA A 66 -0.06 3.06 11.85
N CYS A 67 -0.05 3.95 12.84
CA CYS A 67 -0.23 3.62 14.26
C CYS A 67 -1.71 3.40 14.65
N ASN A 68 -2.66 4.10 14.03
CA ASN A 68 -4.11 4.00 14.30
C ASN A 68 -4.81 2.95 13.43
N TYR A 69 -4.18 2.47 12.35
CA TYR A 69 -4.60 1.28 11.59
C TYR A 69 -4.17 -0.03 12.29
N LEU A 70 -3.51 0.04 13.45
CA LEU A 70 -3.54 -1.06 14.41
C LEU A 70 -4.99 -1.13 14.94
N PRO A 71 -5.69 -2.25 14.74
CA PRO A 71 -7.14 -2.31 14.80
C PRO A 71 -7.64 -1.89 16.18
N ASN A 72 -8.26 -0.72 16.22
CA ASN A 72 -9.16 -0.33 17.30
C ASN A 72 -10.40 0.28 16.67
N SER A 73 -11.30 -0.58 16.18
CA SER A 73 -12.71 -0.24 16.12
C SER A 73 -13.55 -1.50 15.95
N ASN A 74 -14.22 -1.85 17.04
CA ASN A 74 -15.41 -2.70 17.11
C ASN A 74 -16.50 -2.13 16.19
N THR A 75 -16.48 -2.49 14.92
CA THR A 75 -17.72 -2.57 14.13
C THR A 75 -17.99 -4.04 13.93
N ASP A 76 -18.79 -4.57 14.86
CA ASP A 76 -19.41 -5.89 14.81
C ASP A 76 -20.34 -5.95 13.59
N SER A 77 -19.81 -6.28 12.41
CA SER A 77 -20.60 -7.07 11.47
C SER A 77 -20.61 -8.47 12.08
N ASN A 78 -21.69 -8.83 12.78
CA ASN A 78 -21.80 -10.14 13.40
C ASN A 78 -22.00 -11.19 12.28
N LEU A 79 -20.89 -11.58 11.64
CA LEU A 79 -20.82 -12.51 10.52
C LEU A 79 -21.52 -13.82 10.83
N GLU A 80 -21.40 -14.26 12.08
CA GLU A 80 -22.11 -15.43 12.62
C GLU A 80 -23.62 -15.36 12.43
N MET A 81 -24.23 -14.17 12.53
CA MET A 81 -25.68 -14.02 12.34
C MET A 81 -26.08 -13.93 10.86
N GLU A 82 -25.29 -13.26 10.02
CA GLU A 82 -25.65 -13.01 8.62
C GLU A 82 -25.23 -14.17 7.68
N TYR A 83 -24.05 -14.76 7.93
CA TYR A 83 -23.43 -15.80 7.11
C TYR A 83 -22.82 -16.92 7.98
N PRO A 84 -23.64 -17.65 8.76
CA PRO A 84 -23.15 -18.64 9.73
C PRO A 84 -22.28 -19.75 9.12
N TYR A 85 -22.58 -20.18 7.90
CA TYR A 85 -21.81 -21.24 7.24
C TYR A 85 -20.52 -20.71 6.63
N ALA A 86 -20.44 -19.42 6.29
CA ALA A 86 -19.16 -18.82 5.89
C ALA A 86 -18.19 -18.71 7.08
N GLU A 87 -18.69 -18.40 8.28
CA GLU A 87 -17.89 -18.43 9.50
C GLU A 87 -17.40 -19.85 9.81
N GLN A 88 -18.27 -20.85 9.73
CA GLN A 88 -17.88 -22.26 9.92
C GLN A 88 -16.87 -22.73 8.86
N TRP A 89 -17.01 -22.27 7.61
CA TRP A 89 -16.04 -22.53 6.56
C TRP A 89 -14.67 -21.92 6.92
N TYR A 90 -14.64 -20.67 7.38
CA TYR A 90 -13.41 -20.01 7.82
C TYR A 90 -12.72 -20.79 8.95
N GLN A 91 -13.49 -21.25 9.94
CA GLN A 91 -12.98 -22.08 11.04
C GLN A 91 -12.43 -23.44 10.54
N ALA A 92 -13.10 -24.08 9.58
CA ALA A 92 -12.63 -25.32 8.99
C ALA A 92 -11.32 -25.13 8.21
N MET A 93 -11.13 -23.96 7.58
CA MET A 93 -9.88 -23.63 6.89
C MET A 93 -8.69 -23.49 7.83
N ASP A 94 -8.90 -23.07 9.08
CA ASP A 94 -7.82 -23.02 10.09
C ASP A 94 -7.28 -24.43 10.41
N THR A 95 -8.20 -25.40 10.47
CA THR A 95 -7.83 -26.81 10.64
C THR A 95 -7.16 -27.39 9.39
N LYS A 96 -7.65 -27.03 8.21
CA LYS A 96 -7.10 -27.51 6.93
C LYS A 96 -5.72 -26.93 6.62
N TYR A 97 -5.49 -25.66 6.97
CA TYR A 97 -4.28 -24.89 6.66
C TYR A 97 -3.69 -24.22 7.91
N PRO A 98 -3.16 -25.00 8.87
CA PRO A 98 -2.67 -24.46 10.13
C PRO A 98 -1.49 -23.48 9.97
N GLN A 99 -0.76 -23.54 8.84
CA GLN A 99 0.34 -22.64 8.52
C GLN A 99 -0.13 -21.22 8.18
N ALA A 100 -1.42 -21.03 7.89
CA ALA A 100 -2.00 -19.72 7.58
C ALA A 100 -2.34 -18.90 8.83
N PHE A 101 -2.28 -19.50 10.02
CA PHE A 101 -2.57 -18.85 11.31
C PHE A 101 -3.90 -18.06 11.29
N LEU A 102 -5.00 -18.64 10.80
CA LEU A 102 -6.26 -17.94 10.61
C LEU A 102 -6.93 -17.55 11.93
N GLN A 103 -6.72 -18.32 13.00
CA GLN A 103 -7.16 -18.00 14.36
C GLN A 103 -6.62 -16.67 14.91
N THR A 104 -5.53 -16.14 14.35
CA THR A 104 -4.96 -14.84 14.74
C THR A 104 -5.55 -13.66 13.95
N LYS A 105 -6.42 -13.94 12.97
CA LYS A 105 -6.96 -12.98 12.01
C LYS A 105 -8.47 -12.86 12.19
N GLN A 106 -8.98 -11.66 12.00
CA GLN A 106 -10.42 -11.41 12.02
C GLN A 106 -11.00 -11.72 10.64
N PHE A 107 -12.09 -12.47 10.58
CA PHE A 107 -12.89 -12.62 9.37
C PHE A 107 -13.98 -11.56 9.36
N LYS A 108 -14.05 -10.73 8.31
CA LYS A 108 -14.99 -9.59 8.24
C LYS A 108 -15.62 -9.44 6.85
N LYS A 109 -16.79 -8.82 6.82
CA LYS A 109 -17.43 -8.38 5.58
C LYS A 109 -16.76 -7.11 5.06
N SER A 110 -16.37 -7.11 3.79
CA SER A 110 -15.88 -5.91 3.09
C SER A 110 -17.02 -5.07 2.56
N LYS A 111 -16.83 -3.75 2.54
CA LYS A 111 -17.74 -2.79 1.90
C LYS A 111 -17.37 -2.47 0.45
N PHE A 112 -16.11 -2.66 0.06
CA PHE A 112 -15.59 -2.10 -1.20
C PHE A 112 -14.83 -3.10 -2.07
N SER A 113 -14.04 -4.01 -1.47
CA SER A 113 -13.24 -4.98 -2.22
C SER A 113 -12.74 -6.14 -1.34
N GLU A 114 -12.42 -7.26 -1.96
CA GLU A 114 -11.74 -8.39 -1.30
C GLU A 114 -10.26 -8.09 -1.14
N SER A 115 -9.93 -7.26 -0.15
CA SER A 115 -8.56 -6.91 0.17
C SER A 115 -8.30 -7.12 1.65
N ALA A 116 -7.15 -7.75 1.94
CA ALA A 116 -6.69 -7.91 3.31
C ALA A 116 -6.29 -6.56 3.90
N SER A 117 -6.63 -6.36 5.17
CA SER A 117 -6.13 -5.26 5.99
C SER A 117 -5.27 -5.81 7.13
N VAL A 118 -4.77 -4.94 8.02
CA VAL A 118 -3.96 -5.34 9.18
C VAL A 118 -4.73 -6.32 10.05
N ASN A 119 -4.34 -7.60 10.01
CA ASN A 119 -4.97 -8.71 10.74
C ASN A 119 -6.45 -8.96 10.43
N ILE A 120 -6.96 -8.48 9.29
CA ILE A 120 -8.35 -8.67 8.89
C ILE A 120 -8.40 -9.26 7.49
N ILE A 121 -9.03 -10.42 7.37
CA ILE A 121 -9.41 -11.05 6.12
C ILE A 121 -10.83 -10.58 5.77
N GLN A 122 -11.02 -10.09 4.55
CA GLN A 122 -12.29 -9.52 4.13
C GLN A 122 -12.82 -10.10 2.82
N PHE A 123 -14.11 -10.42 2.81
CA PHE A 123 -14.84 -10.84 1.61
C PHE A 123 -16.07 -9.97 1.39
N MET A 124 -16.45 -9.77 0.13
CA MET A 124 -17.66 -9.02 -0.22
C MET A 124 -18.92 -9.81 0.16
N SER A 125 -20.05 -9.12 0.31
CA SER A 125 -21.36 -9.73 0.61
C SER A 125 -21.73 -10.86 -0.36
N SER A 126 -21.47 -10.67 -1.66
CA SER A 126 -21.76 -11.66 -2.70
C SER A 126 -20.95 -12.94 -2.49
N SER A 127 -19.65 -12.81 -2.22
CA SER A 127 -18.76 -13.94 -2.00
C SER A 127 -19.08 -14.65 -0.69
N LEU A 128 -19.38 -13.90 0.38
CA LEU A 128 -19.85 -14.48 1.64
C LEU A 128 -21.16 -15.26 1.46
N GLN A 129 -22.09 -14.76 0.63
CA GLN A 129 -23.33 -15.45 0.31
C GLN A 129 -23.08 -16.74 -0.48
N GLU A 130 -22.17 -16.73 -1.45
CA GLU A 130 -21.77 -17.91 -2.22
C GLU A 130 -21.09 -18.96 -1.33
N ILE A 131 -20.08 -18.57 -0.55
CA ILE A 131 -19.40 -19.45 0.42
C ILE A 131 -20.44 -20.05 1.38
N ASN A 132 -21.30 -19.22 1.97
CA ASN A 132 -22.31 -19.66 2.93
C ASN A 132 -23.28 -20.68 2.30
N THR A 133 -23.66 -20.48 1.04
CA THR A 133 -24.58 -21.39 0.33
C THR A 133 -23.90 -22.71 -0.03
N ILE A 134 -22.69 -22.65 -0.59
CA ILE A 134 -21.95 -23.84 -1.04
C ILE A 134 -21.53 -24.68 0.17
N TYR A 135 -21.01 -24.05 1.23
CA TYR A 135 -20.56 -24.76 2.42
C TYR A 135 -21.72 -25.39 3.18
N LYS A 136 -22.89 -24.73 3.25
CA LYS A 136 -24.11 -25.34 3.76
C LYS A 136 -24.47 -26.62 3.02
N LYS A 137 -24.41 -26.62 1.68
CA LYS A 137 -24.67 -27.83 0.87
C LYS A 137 -23.67 -28.94 1.18
N GLN A 138 -22.39 -28.62 1.37
CA GLN A 138 -21.36 -29.60 1.75
C GLN A 138 -21.66 -30.24 3.11
N LEU A 139 -22.04 -29.45 4.12
CA LEU A 139 -22.41 -29.97 5.45
C LEU A 139 -23.67 -30.85 5.41
N GLU A 140 -24.60 -30.54 4.50
CA GLU A 140 -25.79 -31.36 4.25
C GLU A 140 -25.51 -32.60 3.37
N ASN A 141 -24.24 -32.87 3.03
CA ASN A 141 -23.80 -33.96 2.14
C ASN A 141 -24.50 -33.96 0.77
N LYS A 142 -24.84 -32.77 0.25
CA LYS A 142 -25.39 -32.62 -1.09
C LYS A 142 -24.26 -32.54 -2.11
N GLU A 143 -24.49 -33.14 -3.27
CA GLU A 143 -23.55 -33.07 -4.39
C GLU A 143 -23.39 -31.61 -4.84
N LEU A 144 -22.13 -31.18 -4.98
CA LEU A 144 -21.80 -29.87 -5.53
C LEU A 144 -21.67 -29.99 -7.05
N THR A 145 -22.13 -28.97 -7.76
CA THR A 145 -21.79 -28.82 -9.17
C THR A 145 -20.30 -28.54 -9.33
N GLU A 146 -19.73 -28.84 -10.50
CA GLU A 146 -18.33 -28.55 -10.82
C GLU A 146 -18.00 -27.05 -10.65
N GLN A 147 -18.95 -26.18 -11.00
CA GLN A 147 -18.81 -24.74 -10.81
C GLN A 147 -18.74 -24.36 -9.33
N GLU A 148 -19.64 -24.89 -8.49
CA GLU A 148 -19.61 -24.62 -7.04
C GLU A 148 -18.33 -25.14 -6.39
N PHE A 149 -17.86 -26.31 -6.82
CA PHE A 149 -16.58 -26.86 -6.37
C PHE A 149 -15.41 -25.95 -6.77
N SER A 150 -15.35 -25.51 -8.02
CA SER A 150 -14.30 -24.59 -8.48
C SER A 150 -14.36 -23.24 -7.74
N THR A 151 -15.56 -22.71 -7.49
CA THR A 151 -15.78 -21.46 -6.77
C THR A 151 -15.28 -21.55 -5.32
N ILE A 152 -15.66 -22.59 -4.56
CA ILE A 152 -15.21 -22.70 -3.17
C ILE A 152 -13.69 -22.86 -3.08
N LYS A 153 -13.09 -23.60 -4.02
CA LYS A 153 -11.64 -23.77 -4.16
C LYS A 153 -10.90 -22.47 -4.49
N LYS A 154 -11.48 -21.63 -5.34
CA LYS A 154 -10.98 -20.25 -5.57
C LYS A 154 -11.00 -19.43 -4.27
N TYR A 155 -12.08 -19.52 -3.49
CA TYR A 155 -12.18 -18.79 -2.23
C TYR A 155 -11.18 -19.28 -1.18
N GLU A 156 -10.89 -20.58 -1.12
CA GLU A 156 -9.81 -21.10 -0.28
C GLU A 156 -8.47 -20.46 -0.66
N PHE A 157 -8.14 -20.39 -1.96
CA PHE A 157 -6.90 -19.74 -2.39
C PHE A 157 -6.86 -18.25 -2.01
N LEU A 158 -7.95 -17.51 -2.25
CA LEU A 158 -8.03 -16.09 -1.92
C LEU A 158 -7.89 -15.84 -0.41
N LEU A 159 -8.49 -16.70 0.41
CA LEU A 159 -8.34 -16.67 1.87
C LEU A 159 -6.87 -16.80 2.27
N LEU A 160 -6.17 -17.78 1.71
CA LEU A 160 -4.75 -18.01 2.00
C LEU A 160 -3.87 -16.87 1.47
N SER A 161 -4.24 -16.27 0.33
CA SER A 161 -3.51 -15.12 -0.23
C SER A 161 -3.60 -13.91 0.70
N GLN A 162 -4.81 -13.63 1.21
CA GLN A 162 -5.01 -12.61 2.24
C GLN A 162 -4.26 -12.93 3.54
N ALA A 163 -4.23 -14.19 3.97
CA ALA A 163 -3.47 -14.60 5.15
C ALA A 163 -1.96 -14.35 4.97
N GLY A 164 -1.38 -14.73 3.82
CA GLY A 164 0.03 -14.47 3.51
C GLY A 164 0.37 -12.98 3.42
N TYR A 165 -0.54 -12.18 2.88
CA TYR A 165 -0.43 -10.72 2.87
C TYR A 165 -0.34 -10.15 4.30
N ILE A 166 -1.16 -10.66 5.22
CA ILE A 166 -1.17 -10.27 6.63
C ILE A 166 0.12 -10.72 7.34
N GLU A 167 0.54 -11.97 7.17
CA GLU A 167 1.75 -12.51 7.80
C GLU A 167 3.00 -11.72 7.41
N ASN A 168 3.09 -11.30 6.15
CA ASN A 168 4.18 -10.47 5.68
C ASN A 168 4.10 -9.00 6.16
N ASN A 169 3.04 -8.61 6.88
CA ASN A 169 2.72 -7.23 7.24
C ASN A 169 2.68 -6.31 6.01
N SER A 170 2.19 -6.83 4.89
CA SER A 170 2.24 -6.17 3.59
C SER A 170 1.53 -4.81 3.58
N SER A 171 0.40 -4.67 4.30
CA SER A 171 -0.29 -3.37 4.44
C SER A 171 0.61 -2.31 5.06
N ILE A 172 1.32 -2.66 6.14
CA ILE A 172 2.21 -1.74 6.86
C ILE A 172 3.44 -1.42 6.00
N LYS A 173 4.07 -2.44 5.40
CA LYS A 173 5.25 -2.25 4.54
C LYS A 173 4.91 -1.44 3.29
N GLY A 174 3.74 -1.67 2.68
CA GLY A 174 3.23 -0.90 1.54
C GLY A 174 2.97 0.54 1.89
N SER A 175 2.30 0.79 3.02
CA SER A 175 2.08 2.13 3.54
C SER A 175 3.40 2.85 3.81
N ALA A 176 4.33 2.20 4.53
CA ALA A 176 5.65 2.77 4.82
C ALA A 176 6.45 3.09 3.55
N ALA A 177 6.43 2.19 2.56
CA ALA A 177 7.10 2.41 1.27
C ALA A 177 6.48 3.59 0.51
N PHE A 178 5.15 3.64 0.40
CA PHE A 178 4.43 4.76 -0.24
C PHE A 178 4.79 6.10 0.40
N LEU A 179 4.78 6.16 1.73
CA LEU A 179 5.09 7.37 2.48
C LEU A 179 6.54 7.79 2.35
N THR A 180 7.46 6.82 2.32
CA THR A 180 8.88 7.08 2.08
C THR A 180 9.08 7.66 0.68
N SER A 181 8.45 7.07 -0.34
CA SER A 181 8.48 7.61 -1.71
C SER A 181 7.89 9.01 -1.79
N TYR A 182 6.79 9.27 -1.08
CA TYR A 182 6.18 10.60 -1.01
C TYR A 182 7.09 11.62 -0.33
N ALA A 183 7.68 11.27 0.82
CA ALA A 183 8.59 12.14 1.56
C ALA A 183 9.84 12.49 0.75
N ILE A 184 10.46 11.49 0.10
CA ILE A 184 11.60 11.69 -0.80
C ILE A 184 11.21 12.63 -1.94
N SER A 185 10.09 12.38 -2.61
CA SER A 185 9.63 13.21 -3.73
C SER A 185 9.44 14.67 -3.32
N ASN A 186 8.79 14.92 -2.18
CA ASN A 186 8.60 16.29 -1.67
C ASN A 186 9.91 16.97 -1.25
N SER A 187 10.85 16.21 -0.66
CA SER A 187 12.14 16.76 -0.25
C SER A 187 12.99 17.26 -1.43
N LEU A 188 12.73 16.79 -2.64
CA LEU A 188 13.44 17.15 -3.86
C LEU A 188 12.84 18.38 -4.58
N ILE A 189 11.62 18.82 -4.23
CA ILE A 189 10.97 19.98 -4.86
C ILE A 189 11.79 21.25 -4.61
N VAL A 190 12.12 21.54 -3.35
CA VAL A 190 12.81 22.79 -2.99
C VAL A 190 14.23 22.87 -3.59
N PRO A 191 15.07 21.82 -3.52
CA PRO A 191 16.35 21.81 -4.24
C PRO A 191 16.21 22.00 -5.74
N PHE A 192 15.21 21.39 -6.38
CA PHE A 192 14.97 21.54 -7.82
C PHE A 192 14.60 22.99 -8.16
N LEU A 193 13.64 23.58 -7.44
CA LEU A 193 13.24 24.97 -7.64
C LEU A 193 14.40 25.96 -7.44
N LYS A 194 15.37 25.63 -6.57
CA LYS A 194 16.58 26.43 -6.36
C LYS A 194 17.60 26.30 -7.50
N LEU A 195 17.69 25.14 -8.14
CA LEU A 195 18.56 24.88 -9.30
C LEU A 195 18.09 25.59 -10.57
N TYR A 196 16.77 25.69 -10.75
CA TYR A 196 16.16 26.41 -11.88
C TYR A 196 15.78 27.85 -11.54
N HIS A 197 16.17 28.32 -10.35
CA HIS A 197 16.03 29.73 -10.02
C HIS A 197 16.87 30.53 -11.02
N PRO A 198 16.30 31.52 -11.73
CA PRO A 198 17.08 32.41 -12.56
C PRO A 198 18.06 33.16 -11.65
N ILE A 199 19.33 32.78 -11.67
CA ILE A 199 20.39 33.53 -11.00
C ILE A 199 20.46 34.84 -11.76
N GLY A 200 19.95 35.90 -11.14
CA GLY A 200 19.85 37.22 -11.72
C GLY A 200 21.22 37.79 -12.00
N GLY A 201 21.76 37.49 -13.18
CA GLY A 201 22.64 38.42 -13.87
C GLY A 201 21.76 39.51 -14.48
N ASP A 202 21.77 40.69 -13.87
CA ASP A 202 21.31 41.96 -14.45
C ASP A 202 19.86 42.01 -14.97
N VAL A 203 18.88 41.93 -14.07
CA VAL A 203 17.47 42.19 -14.44
C VAL A 203 17.13 43.66 -14.20
N PHE A 204 17.45 44.51 -15.18
CA PHE A 204 16.97 45.89 -15.26
C PHE A 204 15.63 46.03 -16.03
N ASP A 205 15.03 44.93 -16.53
CA ASP A 205 13.77 44.93 -17.30
C ASP A 205 12.65 44.12 -16.61
N ILE A 206 11.57 44.81 -16.23
CA ILE A 206 10.36 44.26 -15.60
C ILE A 206 9.74 43.12 -16.44
N ASN A 207 9.81 43.20 -17.77
CA ASN A 207 9.24 42.19 -18.67
C ASN A 207 10.04 40.89 -18.69
N SER A 208 11.35 40.95 -18.41
CA SER A 208 12.21 39.77 -18.28
C SER A 208 12.04 39.10 -16.91
N PHE A 209 11.81 39.90 -15.86
CA PHE A 209 11.49 39.42 -14.51
C PHE A 209 10.16 38.65 -14.49
N GLN A 210 9.10 39.22 -15.08
CA GLN A 210 7.78 38.59 -15.12
C GLN A 210 7.81 37.26 -15.88
N ARG A 211 8.55 37.19 -17.00
CA ARG A 211 8.77 35.93 -17.75
C ARG A 211 9.48 34.88 -16.90
N GLY A 212 10.46 35.27 -16.08
CA GLY A 212 11.12 34.36 -15.13
C GLY A 212 10.16 33.80 -14.06
N ILE A 213 9.25 34.64 -13.54
CA ILE A 213 8.21 34.20 -12.60
C ILE A 213 7.24 33.21 -13.26
N ASP A 214 6.79 33.51 -14.48
CA ASP A 214 5.82 32.66 -15.19
C ASP A 214 6.43 31.32 -15.58
N GLN A 215 7.71 31.31 -15.99
CA GLN A 215 8.46 30.09 -16.25
C GLN A 215 8.64 29.25 -14.98
N PHE A 216 9.01 29.88 -13.86
CA PHE A 216 9.13 29.19 -12.56
C PHE A 216 7.80 28.54 -12.11
N LYS A 217 6.68 29.26 -12.26
CA LYS A 217 5.34 28.72 -11.96
C LYS A 217 4.99 27.54 -12.87
N PHE A 218 5.31 27.63 -14.15
CA PHE A 218 5.11 26.54 -15.10
C PHE A 218 5.93 25.30 -14.71
N ASP A 219 7.22 25.47 -14.44
CA ASP A 219 8.12 24.37 -14.05
C ASP A 219 7.68 23.73 -12.73
N TYR A 220 7.26 24.53 -11.74
CA TYR A 220 6.68 24.04 -10.49
C TYR A 220 5.43 23.19 -10.69
N ASN A 221 4.50 23.65 -11.53
CA ASN A 221 3.27 22.92 -11.81
C ASN A 221 3.56 21.60 -12.55
N MET A 222 4.49 21.63 -13.51
CA MET A 222 4.92 20.43 -14.24
C MET A 222 5.56 19.39 -13.32
N LEU A 223 6.44 19.81 -12.41
CA LEU A 223 7.03 18.92 -11.41
C LEU A 223 5.98 18.32 -10.49
N SER A 224 5.04 19.12 -10.02
CA SER A 224 3.94 18.66 -9.16
C SER A 224 3.12 17.57 -9.86
N ILE A 225 2.82 17.75 -11.16
CA ILE A 225 2.13 16.74 -11.97
C ILE A 225 2.97 15.47 -12.11
N ILE A 226 4.26 15.59 -12.45
CA ILE A 226 5.17 14.44 -12.59
C ILE A 226 5.27 13.66 -11.27
N GLN A 227 5.30 14.35 -10.14
CA GLN A 227 5.32 13.72 -8.83
C GLN A 227 4.03 12.97 -8.53
N ILE A 228 2.86 13.56 -8.80
CA ILE A 228 1.57 12.89 -8.64
C ILE A 228 1.54 11.61 -9.49
N LEU A 229 1.96 11.69 -10.76
CA LEU A 229 2.03 10.52 -11.65
C LEU A 229 3.00 9.45 -11.13
N GLY A 230 4.19 9.85 -10.67
CA GLY A 230 5.18 8.94 -10.09
C GLY A 230 4.67 8.25 -8.82
N ILE A 231 3.95 8.98 -7.96
CA ILE A 231 3.32 8.44 -6.75
C ILE A 231 2.23 7.41 -7.11
N LEU A 232 1.39 7.70 -8.11
CA LEU A 232 0.34 6.78 -8.56
C LEU A 232 0.94 5.47 -9.12
N VAL A 233 1.96 5.57 -9.97
CA VAL A 233 2.66 4.39 -10.54
C VAL A 233 3.36 3.58 -9.44
N THR A 234 4.02 4.25 -8.50
CA THR A 234 4.68 3.59 -7.36
C THR A 234 3.67 2.88 -6.47
N SER A 235 2.54 3.52 -6.16
CA SER A 235 1.45 2.93 -5.38
C SER A 235 0.89 1.67 -6.05
N GLY A 236 0.58 1.74 -7.35
CA GLY A 236 0.12 0.58 -8.12
C GLY A 236 1.13 -0.57 -8.12
N SER A 237 2.41 -0.25 -8.31
CA SER A 237 3.50 -1.25 -8.31
C SER A 237 3.70 -1.91 -6.94
N LEU A 238 3.63 -1.13 -5.86
CA LEU A 238 3.71 -1.63 -4.49
C LEU A 238 2.52 -2.55 -4.17
N ASN A 239 1.30 -2.15 -4.54
CA ASN A 239 0.11 -2.99 -4.33
C ASN A 239 0.27 -4.35 -5.04
N ILE A 240 0.64 -4.34 -6.32
CA ILE A 240 0.88 -5.57 -7.09
C ILE A 240 1.99 -6.41 -6.44
N TYR A 241 3.09 -5.80 -6.00
CA TYR A 241 4.18 -6.51 -5.34
C TYR A 241 3.72 -7.21 -4.06
N TYR A 242 2.94 -6.54 -3.23
CA TYR A 242 2.47 -7.09 -1.96
C TYR A 242 1.34 -8.12 -2.11
N GLU A 243 0.43 -7.94 -3.06
CA GLU A 243 -0.56 -8.96 -3.44
C GLU A 243 0.15 -10.24 -3.92
N ASN A 244 1.19 -10.08 -4.73
CA ASN A 244 2.01 -11.18 -5.22
C ASN A 244 2.68 -11.99 -4.09
N ILE A 245 3.03 -11.36 -2.96
CA ILE A 245 3.57 -12.07 -1.80
C ILE A 245 2.49 -12.95 -1.17
N GLY A 246 1.27 -12.43 -1.04
CA GLY A 246 0.12 -13.22 -0.58
C GLY A 246 -0.14 -14.42 -1.49
N ASP A 247 -0.13 -14.19 -2.81
CA ASP A 247 -0.33 -15.26 -3.79
C ASP A 247 0.75 -16.32 -3.75
N THR A 248 2.02 -15.93 -3.63
CA THR A 248 3.11 -16.90 -3.50
C THR A 248 2.97 -17.72 -2.22
N PHE A 249 2.56 -17.10 -1.10
CA PHE A 249 2.27 -17.83 0.13
C PHE A 249 1.13 -18.82 -0.06
N ALA A 250 -0.01 -18.39 -0.62
CA ALA A 250 -1.15 -19.26 -0.91
C ALA A 250 -0.76 -20.41 -1.82
N ALA A 251 -0.08 -20.10 -2.93
CA ALA A 251 0.44 -21.07 -3.87
C ALA A 251 1.53 -21.98 -3.27
N THR A 252 2.04 -21.71 -2.07
CA THR A 252 3.00 -22.58 -1.36
C THR A 252 2.30 -23.55 -0.40
N ILE A 253 1.12 -23.23 0.11
CA ILE A 253 0.44 -24.08 1.11
C ILE A 253 -0.92 -24.66 0.68
N CYS A 254 -1.56 -24.09 -0.36
CA CYS A 254 -2.85 -24.60 -0.83
C CYS A 254 -2.71 -25.97 -1.51
N ASP A 255 -3.81 -26.73 -1.49
CA ASP A 255 -3.94 -27.98 -2.23
C ASP A 255 -3.95 -27.75 -3.75
N ASP A 256 -3.62 -28.79 -4.52
CA ASP A 256 -3.51 -28.70 -5.98
C ASP A 256 -4.85 -28.37 -6.65
N GLU A 257 -5.99 -28.74 -6.05
CA GLU A 257 -7.31 -28.44 -6.59
C GLU A 257 -7.62 -26.94 -6.45
N SER A 258 -7.33 -26.35 -5.30
CA SER A 258 -7.44 -24.92 -5.01
C SER A 258 -6.56 -24.09 -5.94
N LEU A 259 -5.32 -24.54 -6.18
CA LEU A 259 -4.42 -23.86 -7.11
C LEU A 259 -4.91 -23.95 -8.57
N LYS A 260 -5.33 -25.13 -9.02
CA LYS A 260 -5.85 -25.33 -10.39
C LYS A 260 -7.13 -24.53 -10.65
N ALA A 261 -8.09 -24.59 -9.73
CA ALA A 261 -9.36 -23.86 -9.83
C ALA A 261 -9.10 -22.35 -9.94
N THR A 262 -8.17 -21.83 -9.12
CA THR A 262 -7.80 -20.42 -9.14
C THR A 262 -7.11 -20.02 -10.45
N ILE A 263 -6.16 -20.82 -10.94
CA ILE A 263 -5.51 -20.59 -12.23
C ILE A 263 -6.56 -20.53 -13.35
N GLN A 264 -7.52 -21.45 -13.35
CA GLN A 264 -8.59 -21.47 -14.34
C GLN A 264 -9.48 -20.22 -14.23
N ALA A 265 -9.90 -19.83 -13.02
CA ALA A 265 -10.70 -18.63 -12.81
C ALA A 265 -10.00 -17.37 -13.32
N PHE A 266 -8.72 -17.19 -12.99
CA PHE A 266 -7.96 -16.00 -13.39
C PHE A 266 -7.57 -15.98 -14.88
N LYS A 267 -7.57 -17.11 -15.58
CA LYS A 267 -7.33 -17.14 -17.04
C LYS A 267 -8.43 -16.41 -17.82
N TYR A 268 -9.67 -16.45 -17.33
CA TYR A 268 -10.82 -15.85 -18.01
C TYR A 268 -11.16 -14.44 -17.52
N GLU A 269 -10.59 -13.99 -16.40
CA GLU A 269 -10.69 -12.62 -15.92
C GLU A 269 -9.69 -11.71 -16.64
N GLU A 270 -10.18 -10.69 -17.35
CA GLU A 270 -9.35 -9.84 -18.22
C GLU A 270 -8.17 -9.17 -17.49
N ASN A 271 -8.40 -8.73 -16.25
CA ASN A 271 -7.39 -8.08 -15.41
C ASN A 271 -6.49 -9.06 -14.63
N SER A 272 -6.77 -10.37 -14.66
CA SER A 272 -6.09 -11.37 -13.83
C SER A 272 -5.17 -12.30 -14.65
N LYS A 273 -5.07 -12.12 -15.97
CA LYS A 273 -4.26 -12.98 -16.86
C LYS A 273 -2.79 -13.08 -16.43
N TYR A 274 -2.18 -11.96 -16.00
CA TYR A 274 -0.81 -11.96 -15.50
C TYR A 274 -0.66 -12.79 -14.22
N ARG A 275 -1.62 -12.64 -13.29
CA ARG A 275 -1.68 -13.41 -12.04
C ARG A 275 -1.80 -14.91 -12.33
N ALA A 276 -2.68 -15.30 -13.26
CA ALA A 276 -2.85 -16.69 -13.68
C ALA A 276 -1.55 -17.30 -14.23
N LYS A 277 -0.80 -16.55 -15.06
CA LYS A 277 0.49 -17.00 -15.59
C LYS A 277 1.50 -17.30 -14.48
N LYS A 278 1.63 -16.39 -13.51
CA LYS A 278 2.56 -16.55 -12.39
C LYS A 278 2.19 -17.75 -11.50
N LEU A 279 0.91 -17.96 -11.23
CA LEU A 279 0.44 -19.14 -10.50
C LEU A 279 0.70 -20.44 -11.26
N GLN A 280 0.57 -20.42 -12.59
CA GLN A 280 0.92 -21.56 -13.44
C GLN A 280 2.42 -21.91 -13.38
N GLU A 281 3.29 -20.91 -13.31
CA GLU A 281 4.74 -21.10 -13.13
C GLU A 281 5.06 -21.75 -11.77
N GLU A 282 4.47 -21.27 -10.68
CA GLU A 282 4.63 -21.91 -9.35
C GLU A 282 4.04 -23.33 -9.28
N PHE A 283 2.88 -23.55 -9.91
CA PHE A 283 2.31 -24.90 -10.01
C PHE A 283 3.25 -25.86 -10.74
N THR A 284 3.85 -25.42 -11.86
CA THR A 284 4.80 -26.24 -12.63
C THR A 284 6.06 -26.54 -11.81
N LYS A 285 6.57 -25.54 -11.08
CA LYS A 285 7.74 -25.70 -10.21
C LYS A 285 7.50 -26.73 -9.09
N ARG A 286 6.32 -26.73 -8.47
CA ARG A 286 5.93 -27.75 -7.47
C ARG A 286 5.94 -29.17 -8.05
N GLN A 287 5.37 -29.34 -9.24
CA GLN A 287 5.33 -30.65 -9.89
C GLN A 287 6.74 -31.19 -10.18
N LEU A 288 7.67 -30.33 -10.60
CA LEU A 288 9.07 -30.69 -10.85
C LEU A 288 9.86 -31.02 -9.57
N GLN A 289 9.46 -30.50 -8.41
CA GLN A 289 10.11 -30.78 -7.12
C GLN A 289 9.62 -32.10 -6.49
N ASN A 290 8.46 -32.61 -6.93
CA ASN A 290 7.85 -33.83 -6.42
C ASN A 290 8.13 -35.07 -7.29
N THR A 291 8.83 -34.90 -8.42
CA THR A 291 9.33 -35.96 -9.32
C THR A 291 10.80 -36.24 -9.06
#